data_AF-A0A812SP69-F1
#
_entry.id   AF-A0A812SP69-F1
#
_cell.length_a   1.000
_cell.length_b   1.000
_cell.length_c   1.000
_cell.angle_alpha   90.00
_cell.angle_beta   90.00
_cell.angle_gamma   90.00
#
_symmetry.space_group_name_H-M   'P 1'
#
loop_
_entity.id
_entity.type
_entity.pdbx_description
1 polymer ?
#
loop_
_entity_poly.entity_id
_entity_poly.type
_entity_poly.pdbx_seq_one_letter_code
_entity_poly.pdbx_strand_id
1 'polypeptide(L)'
;VISFAFSAQTNANQTQDIIDGKLDKRKKGTYGPPFGKKCLLFIDDLNMPAKEKYGAQPPIELLRQWMDTQGWYERKTAEFRNLVDLIFIGAMGPPGAGRPFLTGRFQRHFNLVFVTPFEQESLQRIFQTIMQWFLGRFPGAVAGVANAVVRSTIQLYEDMSAAMLPTPAKSHYTFNLRDLAKVHLGICRCQKKSMESADDLARCWAHEAHRVFFDRLVTKDDQTWFREKMSEILKERLEIICRSTACRSCR
;
A
#
# COMPACT_ATOMS: atom_id res chain seq x y z
N VAL A 1 19.43 5.57 -6.00
CA VAL A 1 18.50 5.24 -4.90
C VAL A 1 18.61 3.75 -4.66
N ILE A 2 18.83 3.34 -3.42
CA ILE A 2 18.77 1.96 -2.98
C ILE A 2 17.46 1.83 -2.23
N SER A 3 16.57 0.93 -2.67
CA SER A 3 15.24 0.74 -2.11
C SER A 3 15.05 -0.73 -1.76
N PHE A 4 14.72 -1.04 -0.51
CA PHE A 4 14.39 -2.39 -0.06
C PHE A 4 13.41 -2.33 1.11
N ALA A 5 12.75 -3.45 1.39
CA ALA A 5 11.81 -3.58 2.50
C ALA A 5 12.38 -4.52 3.55
N PHE A 6 12.15 -4.21 4.83
CA PHE A 6 12.39 -5.15 5.91
C PHE A 6 11.24 -6.14 6.06
N SER A 7 11.59 -7.33 6.53
CA SER A 7 10.65 -8.38 6.93
C SER A 7 11.06 -8.93 8.29
N ALA A 8 10.20 -9.75 8.88
CA ALA A 8 10.51 -10.43 10.15
C ALA A 8 11.80 -11.28 10.08
N GLN A 9 12.19 -11.75 8.89
CA GLN A 9 13.37 -12.59 8.68
C GLN A 9 14.61 -11.79 8.26
N THR A 10 14.49 -10.48 8.04
CA THR A 10 15.65 -9.67 7.67
C THR A 10 16.66 -9.64 8.81
N ASN A 11 17.91 -9.98 8.50
CA ASN A 11 19.01 -9.95 9.44
C ASN A 11 20.03 -8.85 9.10
N ALA A 12 20.91 -8.54 10.06
CA ALA A 12 21.90 -7.47 9.91
C ALA A 12 22.85 -7.75 8.73
N ASN A 13 23.23 -9.01 8.54
CA ASN A 13 24.11 -9.46 7.47
C ASN A 13 23.53 -9.14 6.09
N GLN A 14 22.27 -9.51 5.85
CA GLN A 14 21.55 -9.20 4.61
C GLN A 14 21.45 -7.69 4.38
N THR A 15 21.16 -6.93 5.43
CA THR A 15 21.07 -5.46 5.36
C THR A 15 22.41 -4.87 4.93
N GLN A 16 23.50 -5.31 5.55
CA GLN A 16 24.86 -4.91 5.18
C GLN A 16 25.18 -5.27 3.73
N ASP A 17 24.87 -6.50 3.31
CA ASP A 17 25.16 -6.98 1.95
C ASP A 17 24.39 -6.20 0.88
N ILE A 18 23.13 -5.84 1.14
CA ILE A 18 22.31 -5.03 0.22
C ILE A 18 22.93 -3.63 0.04
N ILE A 19 23.39 -3.02 1.14
CA ILE A 19 23.95 -1.66 1.11
C ILE A 19 25.35 -1.68 0.49
N ASP A 20 26.25 -2.53 1.00
CA ASP A 20 27.62 -2.64 0.50
C ASP A 20 27.65 -3.06 -0.98
N GLY A 21 26.73 -3.93 -1.42
CA GLY A 21 26.63 -4.38 -2.81
C GLY A 21 26.18 -3.31 -3.81
N LYS A 22 25.79 -2.12 -3.33
CA LYS A 22 25.34 -0.98 -4.15
C LYS A 22 26.24 0.25 -4.02
N LEU A 23 27.31 0.17 -3.22
CA LEU A 23 28.26 1.26 -3.03
C LEU A 23 29.59 0.94 -3.71
N ASP A 24 30.15 1.97 -4.34
CA ASP A 24 31.44 1.87 -5.02
C ASP A 24 32.57 2.22 -4.05
N LYS A 25 33.71 1.52 -4.20
CA LYS A 25 34.94 1.87 -3.48
C LYS A 25 35.52 3.15 -4.07
N ARG A 26 35.60 4.21 -3.27
CA ARG A 26 36.21 5.50 -3.68
C ARG A 26 37.71 5.53 -3.42
N LYS A 27 38.10 5.15 -2.21
CA LYS A 27 39.50 5.06 -1.75
C LYS A 27 39.61 3.95 -0.70
N LYS A 28 40.82 3.63 -0.23
CA LYS A 28 41.01 2.59 0.80
C LYS A 28 40.11 2.90 2.02
N GLY A 29 39.26 1.94 2.37
CA GLY A 29 38.33 2.05 3.50
C GLY A 29 37.16 3.02 3.33
N THR A 30 36.96 3.67 2.17
CA THR A 30 35.82 4.58 1.94
C THR A 30 34.97 4.15 0.76
N TYR A 31 33.67 4.01 0.99
CA TYR A 31 32.69 3.55 0.02
C TYR A 31 31.55 4.57 -0.08
N GLY A 32 30.92 4.66 -1.25
CA GLY A 32 29.84 5.61 -1.48
C GLY A 32 29.30 5.50 -2.90
N PRO A 33 28.30 6.31 -3.26
CA PRO A 33 27.87 6.44 -4.64
C PRO A 33 28.99 7.03 -5.53
N PRO A 34 28.82 7.03 -6.87
CA PRO A 34 29.70 7.76 -7.78
C PRO A 34 29.96 9.20 -7.33
N PHE A 35 31.15 9.71 -7.61
CA PHE A 35 31.58 11.05 -7.20
C PHE A 35 30.56 12.13 -7.62
N GLY A 36 30.30 13.08 -6.73
CA GLY A 36 29.34 14.17 -6.95
C GLY A 36 27.86 13.78 -6.79
N LYS A 37 27.55 12.52 -6.49
CA LYS A 37 26.18 12.06 -6.23
C LYS A 37 25.97 11.72 -4.76
N LYS A 38 24.72 11.80 -4.32
CA LYS A 38 24.25 11.26 -3.04
C LYS A 38 23.39 10.03 -3.26
N CYS A 39 23.49 9.05 -2.37
CA CYS A 39 22.67 7.85 -2.41
C CYS A 39 21.55 7.95 -1.39
N LEU A 40 20.32 7.96 -1.89
CA LEU A 40 19.13 7.81 -1.04
C LEU A 40 18.90 6.33 -0.74
N LEU A 41 18.90 5.98 0.53
CA LEU A 41 18.57 4.67 1.09
C LEU A 41 17.13 4.73 1.60
N PHE A 42 16.21 4.14 0.84
CA PHE A 42 14.82 4.00 1.22
C PHE A 42 14.57 2.60 1.81
N ILE A 43 14.08 2.56 3.04
CA ILE A 43 13.78 1.33 3.76
C ILE A 43 12.30 1.30 4.09
N ASP A 44 11.55 0.44 3.42
CA ASP A 44 10.15 0.19 3.73
C ASP A 44 10.02 -0.80 4.89
N ASP A 45 8.89 -0.76 5.59
CA ASP A 45 8.60 -1.64 6.73
C ASP A 45 9.70 -1.61 7.81
N LEU A 46 10.28 -0.43 8.11
CA LEU A 46 11.47 -0.24 8.94
C LEU A 46 11.40 -0.91 10.32
N ASN A 47 10.21 -1.02 10.91
CA ASN A 47 10.00 -1.67 12.21
C ASN A 47 9.75 -3.18 12.16
N MET A 48 9.68 -3.80 10.98
CA MET A 48 9.33 -5.22 10.84
C MET A 48 10.38 -6.26 11.29
N PRO A 49 11.71 -5.99 11.37
CA PRO A 49 12.66 -7.02 11.77
C PRO A 49 12.31 -7.69 13.10
N ALA A 50 12.45 -9.01 13.20
CA ALA A 50 12.18 -9.70 14.46
C ALA A 50 13.13 -9.25 15.58
N LYS A 51 12.58 -9.15 16.79
CA LYS A 51 13.39 -8.94 17.99
C LYS A 51 14.14 -10.21 18.33
N GLU A 52 15.41 -10.10 18.68
CA GLU A 52 16.16 -11.19 19.28
C GLU A 52 15.73 -11.45 20.73
N LYS A 53 16.33 -12.46 21.37
CA LYS A 53 16.04 -12.88 22.75
C LYS A 53 16.06 -11.72 23.76
N TYR A 54 16.94 -10.73 23.54
CA TYR A 54 17.11 -9.58 24.43
C TYR A 54 16.33 -8.34 23.97
N GLY A 55 15.46 -8.46 22.96
CA GLY A 55 14.58 -7.40 22.49
C GLY A 55 15.18 -6.44 21.46
N ALA A 56 16.46 -6.59 21.12
CA ALA A 56 17.11 -5.79 20.08
C ALA A 56 16.69 -6.26 18.67
N GLN A 57 16.81 -5.36 17.69
CA GLN A 57 16.57 -5.67 16.28
C GLN A 57 17.90 -5.45 15.52
N PRO A 58 18.71 -6.50 15.30
CA PRO A 58 20.05 -6.35 14.74
C PRO A 58 20.15 -5.55 13.43
N PRO A 59 19.22 -5.69 12.46
CA PRO A 59 19.23 -4.83 11.26
C PRO A 59 19.17 -3.34 11.58
N ILE A 60 18.34 -2.96 12.56
CA ILE A 60 18.13 -1.57 12.96
C ILE A 60 19.34 -1.04 13.73
N GLU A 61 19.93 -1.86 14.59
CA GLU A 61 21.14 -1.50 15.33
C GLU A 61 22.36 -1.33 14.41
N LEU A 62 22.44 -2.10 13.31
CA LEU A 62 23.44 -1.88 12.26
C LEU A 62 23.27 -0.51 11.58
N LEU A 63 22.03 -0.14 11.25
CA LEU A 63 21.76 1.19 10.68
C LEU A 63 22.07 2.31 11.66
N ARG A 64 21.73 2.11 12.94
CA ARG A 64 22.08 3.05 14.01
C ARG A 64 23.59 3.21 14.15
N GLN A 65 24.35 2.11 14.08
CA GLN A 65 25.80 2.16 14.08
C GLN A 65 26.30 3.07 12.96
N TRP A 66 25.81 2.91 11.73
CA TRP A 66 26.20 3.81 10.65
C TRP A 66 25.82 5.27 10.92
N MET A 67 24.64 5.55 11.49
CA MET A 67 24.25 6.93 11.81
C MET A 67 25.19 7.59 12.82
N ASP A 68 25.66 6.83 13.81
CA ASP A 68 26.57 7.31 14.85
C ASP A 68 28.03 7.39 14.38
N THR A 69 28.51 6.40 13.59
CA THR A 69 29.94 6.25 13.26
C THR A 69 30.29 6.45 11.79
N GLN A 70 29.31 6.75 10.93
CA GLN A 70 29.44 6.90 9.48
C GLN A 70 30.03 5.67 8.77
N GLY A 71 29.86 4.48 9.35
CA GLY A 71 30.48 3.27 8.82
C GLY A 71 30.25 2.05 9.70
N TRP A 72 30.71 0.89 9.21
CA TRP A 72 30.68 -0.38 9.95
C TRP A 72 31.85 -1.28 9.55
N TYR A 73 32.08 -2.32 10.34
CA TYR A 73 33.15 -3.28 10.09
C TYR A 73 32.75 -4.29 9.01
N GLU A 74 33.70 -4.59 8.11
CA GLU A 74 33.58 -5.70 7.19
C GLU A 74 33.74 -7.02 7.92
N ARG A 75 32.78 -7.92 7.74
CA ARG A 75 32.68 -9.17 8.50
C ARG A 75 33.82 -10.17 8.25
N LYS A 76 34.48 -10.09 7.09
CA LYS A 76 35.58 -11.03 6.71
C LYS A 76 36.96 -10.50 7.08
N THR A 77 37.22 -9.23 6.82
CA THR A 77 38.54 -8.61 7.00
C THR A 77 38.68 -7.88 8.34
N ALA A 78 37.56 -7.66 9.05
CA ALA A 78 37.47 -6.81 10.24
C ALA A 78 37.96 -5.37 10.00
N GLU A 79 38.04 -4.93 8.74
CA GLU A 79 38.38 -3.54 8.40
C GLU A 79 37.16 -2.63 8.55
N PHE A 80 37.36 -1.46 9.13
CA PHE A 80 36.30 -0.45 9.22
C PHE A 80 36.06 0.20 7.85
N ARG A 81 34.81 0.18 7.38
CA ARG A 81 34.38 0.81 6.14
C ARG A 81 33.62 2.09 6.44
N ASN A 82 34.18 3.22 6.01
CA ASN A 82 33.53 4.52 6.05
C ASN A 82 32.56 4.63 4.85
N LEU A 83 31.28 4.84 5.09
CA LEU A 83 30.27 4.99 4.04
C LEU A 83 29.80 6.45 3.97
N VAL A 84 30.03 7.09 2.83
CA VAL A 84 29.83 8.53 2.64
C VAL A 84 28.71 8.83 1.65
N ASP A 85 28.17 10.04 1.72
CA ASP A 85 27.13 10.58 0.83
C ASP A 85 25.83 9.75 0.80
N LEU A 86 25.44 9.18 1.95
CA LEU A 86 24.19 8.45 2.12
C LEU A 86 23.13 9.34 2.79
N ILE A 87 21.88 9.22 2.34
CA ILE A 87 20.71 9.85 2.96
C ILE A 87 19.70 8.75 3.27
N PHE A 88 19.26 8.66 4.52
CA PHE A 88 18.31 7.64 4.96
C PHE A 88 16.87 8.17 4.94
N ILE A 89 15.97 7.36 4.39
CA ILE A 89 14.52 7.55 4.46
C ILE A 89 13.92 6.21 4.87
N GLY A 90 13.16 6.22 5.96
CA GLY A 90 12.45 5.04 6.45
C GLY A 90 10.95 5.25 6.38
N ALA A 91 10.22 4.25 5.91
CA ALA A 91 8.76 4.17 6.03
C ALA A 91 8.39 2.97 6.90
N MET A 92 7.34 3.12 7.70
CA MET A 92 6.81 2.02 8.51
C MET A 92 5.33 2.25 8.82
N GLY A 93 4.61 1.15 9.01
CA GLY A 93 3.28 1.21 9.64
C GLY A 93 3.38 1.63 11.11
N PRO A 94 2.32 2.24 11.66
CA PRO A 94 2.28 2.61 13.07
C PRO A 94 2.53 1.37 13.95
N PRO A 95 3.22 1.53 15.10
CA PRO A 95 3.42 0.43 16.04
C PRO A 95 2.07 -0.05 16.59
N GLY A 96 1.93 -1.37 16.79
CA GLY A 96 0.66 -2.02 17.10
C GLY A 96 0.32 -3.13 16.11
N ALA A 97 -0.73 -3.92 16.39
CA ALA A 97 -1.20 -5.02 15.53
C ALA A 97 -0.08 -5.98 15.06
N GLY A 98 0.89 -6.28 15.94
CA GLY A 98 2.03 -7.15 15.65
C GLY A 98 3.30 -6.44 15.15
N ARG A 99 3.26 -5.11 14.92
CA ARG A 99 4.42 -4.30 14.55
C ARG A 99 5.11 -3.71 15.79
N PRO A 100 6.41 -3.95 16.02
CA PRO A 100 7.09 -3.45 17.20
C PRO A 100 7.38 -1.95 17.13
N PHE A 101 7.57 -1.33 18.29
CA PHE A 101 8.09 0.03 18.40
C PHE A 101 9.59 0.06 18.05
N LEU A 102 10.01 1.08 17.32
CA LEU A 102 11.43 1.38 17.15
C LEU A 102 12.03 1.88 18.47
N THR A 103 13.32 1.64 18.66
CA THR A 103 14.05 2.14 19.83
C THR A 103 14.21 3.66 19.74
N GLY A 104 14.06 4.37 20.87
CA GLY A 104 14.29 5.83 20.92
C GLY A 104 15.69 6.24 20.47
N ARG A 105 16.69 5.36 20.70
CA ARG A 105 18.07 5.57 20.24
C ARG A 105 18.21 5.61 18.72
N PHE A 106 17.37 4.89 17.99
CA PHE A 106 17.36 4.93 16.53
C PHE A 106 16.48 6.09 16.03
N GLN A 107 15.31 6.27 16.65
CA GLN A 107 14.38 7.35 16.28
C GLN A 107 14.98 8.76 16.39
N ARG A 108 15.92 9.00 17.34
CA ARG A 108 16.58 10.31 17.51
C ARG A 108 17.29 10.83 16.25
N HIS A 109 17.64 9.95 15.32
CA HIS A 109 18.32 10.31 14.07
C HIS A 109 17.35 10.71 12.95
N PHE A 110 16.04 10.63 13.19
CA PHE A 110 15.01 10.91 12.20
C PHE A 110 14.11 12.06 12.63
N ASN A 111 13.63 12.81 11.64
CA ASN A 111 12.41 13.61 11.78
C ASN A 111 11.22 12.72 11.44
N LEU A 112 10.29 12.56 12.36
CA LEU A 112 9.09 11.72 12.15
C LEU A 112 8.01 12.53 11.44
N VAL A 113 7.52 12.00 10.32
CA VAL A 113 6.39 12.55 9.56
C VAL A 113 5.29 11.50 9.54
N PHE A 114 4.10 11.86 10.03
CA PHE A 114 2.95 10.96 10.07
C PHE A 114 2.05 11.20 8.88
N VAL A 115 1.74 10.13 8.13
CA VAL A 115 0.74 10.16 7.06
C VAL A 115 -0.59 9.77 7.66
N THR A 116 -1.50 10.72 7.79
CA THR A 116 -2.86 10.47 8.25
C THR A 116 -3.72 9.86 7.14
N PRO A 117 -4.79 9.13 7.48
CA PRO A 117 -5.79 8.73 6.50
C PRO A 117 -6.32 9.94 5.71
N PHE A 118 -6.64 9.74 4.45
CA PHE A 118 -7.17 10.80 3.59
C PHE A 118 -8.61 11.11 3.96
N GLU A 119 -8.96 12.40 3.91
CA GLU A 119 -10.35 12.84 3.99
C GLU A 119 -11.15 12.37 2.78
N GLN A 120 -12.45 12.13 2.99
CA GLN A 120 -13.35 11.66 1.94
C GLN A 120 -13.37 12.60 0.73
N GLU A 121 -13.32 13.92 0.94
CA GLU A 121 -13.26 14.91 -0.14
C GLU A 121 -11.98 14.79 -0.97
N SER A 122 -10.84 14.56 -0.32
CA SER A 122 -9.56 14.33 -0.99
C SER A 122 -9.60 13.07 -1.85
N LEU A 123 -10.18 11.97 -1.32
CA LEU A 123 -10.37 10.73 -2.07
C LEU A 123 -11.29 10.94 -3.28
N GLN A 124 -12.41 11.63 -3.08
CA GLN A 124 -13.33 11.96 -4.16
C GLN A 124 -12.62 12.75 -5.26
N ARG A 125 -11.89 13.81 -4.92
CA ARG A 125 -11.16 14.63 -5.89
C ARG A 125 -10.14 13.82 -6.68
N ILE A 126 -9.34 12.99 -6.02
CA ILE A 126 -8.31 12.15 -6.67
C ILE A 126 -8.97 11.19 -7.66
N PHE A 127 -9.94 10.40 -7.22
CA PHE A 127 -10.54 9.36 -8.05
C PHE A 127 -11.51 9.93 -9.11
N GLN A 128 -12.21 11.03 -8.84
CA GLN A 128 -13.00 11.73 -9.86
C GLN A 128 -12.12 12.25 -10.98
N THR A 129 -10.98 12.87 -10.67
CA THR A 129 -10.05 13.36 -11.70
C THR A 129 -9.58 12.23 -12.61
N ILE A 130 -9.20 11.08 -12.02
CA ILE A 130 -8.76 9.89 -12.77
C ILE A 130 -9.91 9.34 -13.63
N MET A 131 -11.09 9.16 -13.04
CA MET A 131 -12.23 8.55 -13.72
C MET A 131 -12.81 9.43 -14.80
N GLN A 132 -12.89 10.75 -14.60
CA GLN A 132 -13.32 11.71 -15.62
C GLN A 132 -12.34 11.73 -16.79
N TRP A 133 -11.03 11.75 -16.53
CA TRP A 133 -10.02 11.66 -17.60
C TRP A 133 -10.13 10.33 -18.36
N PHE A 134 -10.29 9.22 -17.67
CA PHE A 134 -10.41 7.91 -18.32
C PHE A 134 -11.70 7.75 -19.11
N LEU A 135 -12.86 8.02 -18.48
CA LEU A 135 -14.19 7.85 -19.07
C LEU A 135 -14.58 8.95 -20.05
N GLY A 136 -13.88 10.09 -20.07
CA GLY A 136 -14.12 11.16 -21.05
C GLY A 136 -13.94 10.72 -22.51
N ARG A 137 -13.23 9.61 -22.77
CA ARG A 137 -13.11 9.02 -24.12
C ARG A 137 -14.28 8.10 -24.51
N PHE A 138 -15.16 7.76 -23.57
CA PHE A 138 -16.31 6.86 -23.74
C PHE A 138 -17.57 7.65 -24.15
N PRO A 139 -18.68 6.99 -24.51
CA PRO A 139 -19.93 7.68 -24.80
C PRO A 139 -20.40 8.58 -23.63
N GLY A 140 -21.08 9.67 -23.95
CA GLY A 140 -21.51 10.66 -22.93
C GLY A 140 -22.37 10.07 -21.81
N ALA A 141 -23.18 9.04 -22.12
CA ALA A 141 -23.96 8.30 -21.13
C ALA A 141 -23.08 7.58 -20.08
N VAL A 142 -21.89 7.10 -20.48
CA VAL A 142 -20.91 6.46 -19.58
C VAL A 142 -20.16 7.52 -18.78
N ALA A 143 -19.71 8.59 -19.46
CA ALA A 143 -18.94 9.66 -18.83
C ALA A 143 -19.75 10.40 -17.76
N GLY A 144 -21.06 10.59 -17.97
CA GLY A 144 -21.96 11.25 -17.02
C GLY A 144 -22.07 10.53 -15.66
N VAL A 145 -21.82 9.23 -15.62
CA VAL A 145 -21.98 8.37 -14.44
C VAL A 145 -20.65 8.17 -13.68
N ALA A 146 -19.53 8.69 -14.21
CA ALA A 146 -18.20 8.56 -13.60
C ALA A 146 -18.14 9.01 -12.13
N ASN A 147 -18.77 10.15 -11.82
CA ASN A 147 -18.76 10.70 -10.45
C ASN A 147 -19.57 9.85 -9.48
N ALA A 148 -20.69 9.27 -9.94
CA ALA A 148 -21.50 8.37 -9.15
C ALA A 148 -20.70 7.11 -8.79
N VAL A 149 -20.00 6.51 -9.76
CA VAL A 149 -19.13 5.34 -9.53
C VAL A 149 -18.05 5.61 -8.48
N VAL A 150 -17.39 6.77 -8.53
CA VAL A 150 -16.36 7.12 -7.53
C VAL A 150 -16.97 7.21 -6.13
N ARG A 151 -18.09 7.93 -5.99
CA ARG A 151 -18.79 8.07 -4.71
C ARG A 151 -19.28 6.72 -4.18
N SER A 152 -19.85 5.88 -5.04
CA SER A 152 -20.29 4.52 -4.72
C SER A 152 -19.13 3.66 -4.21
N THR A 153 -17.94 3.77 -4.84
CA THR A 153 -16.77 2.98 -4.42
C THR A 153 -16.22 3.45 -3.08
N ILE A 154 -16.17 4.77 -2.84
CA ILE A 154 -15.71 5.33 -1.57
C ILE A 154 -16.65 4.94 -0.43
N GLN A 155 -17.97 5.08 -0.63
CA GLN A 155 -18.97 4.66 0.35
C GLN A 155 -18.84 3.16 0.67
N LEU A 156 -18.78 2.31 -0.36
CA LEU A 156 -18.61 0.87 -0.15
C LEU A 156 -17.33 0.54 0.63
N TYR A 157 -16.23 1.24 0.33
CA TYR A 157 -14.97 1.07 1.04
C TYR A 157 -15.06 1.48 2.51
N GLU A 158 -15.69 2.62 2.82
CA GLU A 158 -15.89 3.11 4.18
C GLU A 158 -16.79 2.16 4.98
N ASP A 159 -17.92 1.74 4.40
CA ASP A 159 -18.87 0.82 5.03
C ASP A 159 -18.23 -0.55 5.31
N MET A 160 -17.47 -1.09 4.33
CA MET A 160 -16.71 -2.33 4.49
C MET A 160 -15.64 -2.20 5.59
N SER A 161 -14.92 -1.09 5.61
CA SER A 161 -13.84 -0.88 6.58
C SER A 161 -14.37 -0.74 8.00
N ALA A 162 -15.60 -0.23 8.16
CA ALA A 162 -16.28 -0.12 9.45
C ALA A 162 -16.91 -1.45 9.91
N ALA A 163 -17.55 -2.19 9.00
CA ALA A 163 -18.27 -3.42 9.35
C ALA A 163 -17.35 -4.65 9.47
N MET A 164 -16.33 -4.75 8.62
CA MET A 164 -15.53 -5.96 8.44
C MET A 164 -14.14 -5.82 9.08
N LEU A 165 -14.11 -5.68 10.41
CA LEU A 165 -12.85 -5.53 11.15
C LEU A 165 -12.02 -6.82 11.18
N PRO A 166 -10.68 -6.72 11.11
CA PRO A 166 -9.81 -7.89 11.21
C PRO A 166 -9.88 -8.50 12.61
N THR A 167 -10.21 -9.79 12.67
CA THR A 167 -10.19 -10.60 13.90
C THR A 167 -9.17 -11.74 13.76
N PRO A 168 -8.75 -12.43 14.83
CA PRO A 168 -7.85 -13.58 14.70
C PRO A 168 -8.37 -14.65 13.73
N ALA A 169 -9.69 -14.87 13.66
CA ALA A 169 -10.32 -15.78 12.71
C ALA A 169 -10.41 -15.21 11.28
N LYS A 170 -10.47 -13.88 11.14
CA LYS A 170 -10.64 -13.15 9.86
C LYS A 170 -9.51 -12.13 9.67
N SER A 171 -8.25 -12.55 9.84
CA SER A 171 -7.10 -11.64 9.84
C SER A 171 -6.82 -11.00 8.48
N HIS A 172 -7.30 -11.61 7.41
CA HIS A 172 -7.18 -11.13 6.03
C HIS A 172 -8.23 -10.05 5.67
N TYR A 173 -9.16 -9.72 6.58
CA TYR A 173 -10.14 -8.65 6.41
C TYR A 173 -9.47 -7.30 6.66
N THR A 174 -8.50 -6.98 5.82
CA THR A 174 -7.78 -5.72 5.84
C THR A 174 -8.10 -5.00 4.55
N PHE A 175 -8.72 -3.83 4.69
CA PHE A 175 -9.07 -2.96 3.58
C PHE A 175 -8.25 -1.69 3.70
N ASN A 176 -7.63 -1.28 2.60
CA ASN A 176 -6.86 -0.04 2.54
C ASN A 176 -7.06 0.66 1.20
N LEU A 177 -6.46 1.83 1.03
CA LEU A 177 -6.60 2.66 -0.17
C LEU A 177 -6.14 1.98 -1.46
N ARG A 178 -5.28 0.95 -1.38
CA ARG A 178 -4.92 0.13 -2.55
C ARG A 178 -6.13 -0.60 -3.12
N ASP A 179 -7.07 -0.99 -2.26
CA ASP A 179 -8.29 -1.69 -2.68
C ASP A 179 -9.23 -0.74 -3.41
N LEU A 180 -9.41 0.47 -2.88
CA LEU A 180 -10.11 1.55 -3.57
C LEU A 180 -9.47 1.83 -4.95
N ALA A 181 -8.14 1.88 -5.02
CA ALA A 181 -7.41 2.07 -6.29
C ALA A 181 -7.57 0.90 -7.26
N LYS A 182 -7.59 -0.35 -6.77
CA LYS A 182 -7.75 -1.56 -7.60
C LYS A 182 -9.10 -1.58 -8.32
N VAL A 183 -10.19 -1.16 -7.67
CA VAL A 183 -11.52 -1.10 -8.32
C VAL A 183 -11.48 -0.15 -9.52
N HIS A 184 -11.00 1.08 -9.32
CA HIS A 184 -10.91 2.07 -10.38
C HIS A 184 -9.92 1.65 -11.48
N LEU A 185 -8.79 1.03 -11.11
CA LEU A 185 -7.83 0.48 -12.07
C LEU A 185 -8.43 -0.68 -12.88
N GLY A 186 -9.28 -1.49 -12.28
CA GLY A 186 -10.06 -2.53 -12.95
C GLY A 186 -10.95 -1.94 -14.04
N ILE A 187 -11.70 -0.88 -13.73
CA ILE A 187 -12.51 -0.13 -14.71
C ILE A 187 -11.61 0.47 -15.80
N CYS A 188 -10.45 1.00 -15.44
CA CYS A 188 -9.49 1.57 -16.40
C CYS A 188 -8.90 0.55 -17.39
N ARG A 189 -9.12 -0.76 -17.18
CA ARG A 189 -8.70 -1.83 -18.11
C ARG A 189 -9.77 -2.18 -19.14
N CYS A 190 -11.00 -1.69 -18.98
CA CYS A 190 -12.06 -1.93 -19.93
C CYS A 190 -11.84 -1.15 -21.23
N GLN A 191 -12.27 -1.76 -22.34
CA GLN A 191 -12.17 -1.14 -23.66
C GLN A 191 -13.42 -0.33 -23.96
N LYS A 192 -13.28 0.71 -24.78
CA LYS A 192 -14.42 1.53 -25.22
C LYS A 192 -15.54 0.70 -25.86
N LYS A 193 -15.17 -0.35 -26.60
CA LYS A 193 -16.10 -1.26 -27.29
C LYS A 193 -16.97 -2.11 -26.34
N SER A 194 -16.56 -2.27 -25.09
CA SER A 194 -17.28 -3.09 -24.10
C SER A 194 -18.15 -2.26 -23.15
N MET A 195 -18.18 -0.94 -23.31
CA MET A 195 -18.92 -0.02 -22.43
C MET A 195 -19.60 1.06 -23.28
N GLU A 196 -20.83 0.78 -23.67
CA GLU A 196 -21.63 1.67 -24.50
C GLU A 196 -22.70 2.40 -23.67
N SER A 197 -23.18 1.77 -22.59
CA SER A 197 -24.23 2.28 -21.71
C SER A 197 -23.76 2.50 -20.27
N ALA A 198 -24.52 3.31 -19.52
CA ALA A 198 -24.33 3.48 -18.07
C ALA A 198 -24.43 2.14 -17.32
N ASP A 199 -25.32 1.25 -17.77
CA ASP A 199 -25.50 -0.10 -17.20
C ASP A 199 -24.25 -0.97 -17.36
N ASP A 200 -23.51 -0.83 -18.46
CA ASP A 200 -22.26 -1.58 -18.68
C ASP A 200 -21.18 -1.14 -17.70
N LEU A 201 -21.06 0.17 -17.47
CA LEU A 201 -20.14 0.73 -16.48
C LEU A 201 -20.48 0.27 -15.07
N ALA A 202 -21.76 0.28 -14.71
CA ALA A 202 -22.18 -0.16 -13.38
C ALA A 202 -21.99 -1.67 -13.17
N ARG A 203 -22.23 -2.48 -14.21
CA ARG A 203 -21.90 -3.92 -14.18
C ARG A 203 -20.40 -4.15 -14.02
N CYS A 204 -19.57 -3.40 -14.75
CA CYS A 204 -18.12 -3.43 -14.61
C CYS A 204 -17.69 -3.04 -13.19
N TRP A 205 -18.24 -1.96 -12.64
CA TRP A 205 -17.98 -1.53 -11.28
C TRP A 205 -18.37 -2.61 -10.26
N ALA A 206 -19.58 -3.17 -10.36
CA ALA A 206 -20.05 -4.22 -9.46
C ALA A 206 -19.16 -5.48 -9.51
N HIS A 207 -18.70 -5.84 -10.71
CA HIS A 207 -17.76 -6.95 -10.92
C HIS A 207 -16.40 -6.67 -10.25
N GLU A 208 -15.79 -5.51 -10.50
CA GLU A 208 -14.51 -5.17 -9.87
C GLU A 208 -14.63 -5.01 -8.35
N ALA A 209 -15.76 -4.49 -7.85
CA ALA A 209 -16.04 -4.43 -6.42
C ALA A 209 -16.16 -5.83 -5.80
N HIS A 210 -16.84 -6.79 -6.47
CA HIS A 210 -16.86 -8.19 -6.03
C HIS A 210 -15.44 -8.75 -5.95
N ARG A 211 -14.70 -8.66 -7.04
CA ARG A 211 -13.34 -9.21 -7.12
C ARG A 211 -12.38 -8.63 -6.08
N VAL A 212 -12.50 -7.34 -5.75
CA VAL A 212 -11.58 -6.68 -4.81
C VAL A 212 -11.98 -6.93 -3.35
N PHE A 213 -13.28 -6.90 -3.05
CA PHE A 213 -13.81 -6.94 -1.68
C PHE A 213 -14.49 -8.27 -1.33
N PHE A 214 -15.43 -8.73 -2.16
CA PHE A 214 -16.25 -9.92 -1.89
C PHE A 214 -15.42 -11.21 -1.81
N ASP A 215 -14.43 -11.38 -2.69
CA ASP A 215 -13.60 -12.60 -2.75
C ASP A 215 -12.80 -12.85 -1.45
N ARG A 216 -12.66 -11.85 -0.58
CA ARG A 216 -12.03 -12.00 0.75
C ARG A 216 -12.99 -12.51 1.82
N LEU A 217 -14.30 -12.45 1.59
CA LEU A 217 -15.31 -12.75 2.59
C LEU A 217 -15.53 -14.26 2.70
N VAL A 218 -15.42 -14.79 3.91
CA VAL A 218 -15.48 -16.23 4.18
C VAL A 218 -16.87 -16.65 4.66
N THR A 219 -17.50 -15.89 5.55
CA THR A 219 -18.78 -16.27 6.15
C THR A 219 -19.96 -15.83 5.28
N LYS A 220 -21.01 -16.66 5.23
CA LYS A 220 -22.23 -16.39 4.46
C LYS A 220 -22.91 -15.08 4.89
N ASP A 221 -22.86 -14.77 6.18
CA ASP A 221 -23.44 -13.54 6.72
C ASP A 221 -22.74 -12.30 6.15
N ASP A 222 -21.40 -12.30 6.13
CA ASP A 222 -20.61 -11.19 5.55
C ASP A 222 -20.85 -11.05 4.06
N GLN A 223 -20.90 -12.19 3.35
CA GLN A 223 -21.20 -12.22 1.92
C GLN A 223 -22.61 -11.68 1.63
N THR A 224 -23.59 -12.00 2.48
CA THR A 224 -24.97 -11.50 2.35
C THR A 224 -25.01 -10.00 2.61
N TRP A 225 -24.38 -9.54 3.69
CA TRP A 225 -24.25 -8.12 4.02
C TRP A 225 -23.65 -7.32 2.85
N PHE A 226 -22.58 -7.84 2.23
CA PHE A 226 -21.96 -7.17 1.09
C PHE A 226 -22.89 -7.06 -0.12
N ARG A 227 -23.62 -8.14 -0.44
CA ARG A 227 -24.57 -8.14 -1.56
C ARG A 227 -25.72 -7.17 -1.32
N GLU A 228 -26.24 -7.11 -0.10
CA GLU A 228 -27.27 -6.16 0.30
C GLU A 228 -26.76 -4.72 0.18
N LYS A 229 -25.57 -4.45 0.72
CA LYS A 229 -24.98 -3.10 0.66
C LYS A 229 -24.68 -2.64 -0.76
N MET A 230 -24.18 -3.54 -1.62
CA MET A 230 -24.00 -3.24 -3.03
C MET A 230 -25.32 -2.94 -3.75
N SER A 231 -26.37 -3.71 -3.44
CA SER A 231 -27.71 -3.51 -4.02
C SER A 231 -28.31 -2.16 -3.63
N GLU A 232 -28.12 -1.73 -2.37
CA GLU A 232 -28.47 -0.41 -1.87
C GLU A 232 -27.76 0.69 -2.69
N ILE A 233 -26.43 0.64 -2.76
CA ILE A 233 -25.61 1.64 -3.46
C ILE A 233 -25.96 1.73 -4.96
N LEU A 234 -26.22 0.59 -5.62
CA LEU A 234 -26.63 0.56 -7.03
C LEU A 234 -27.96 1.29 -7.26
N LYS A 235 -28.93 1.11 -6.37
CA LYS A 235 -30.25 1.73 -6.48
C LYS A 235 -30.18 3.24 -6.21
N GLU A 236 -29.44 3.64 -5.19
CA GLU A 236 -29.38 5.05 -4.76
C GLU A 236 -28.59 5.94 -5.72
N ARG A 237 -27.46 5.46 -6.25
CA ARG A 237 -26.50 6.33 -6.96
C ARG A 237 -26.43 6.09 -8.46
N LEU A 238 -26.78 4.90 -8.91
CA LEU A 238 -26.68 4.51 -10.31
C LEU A 238 -28.04 4.34 -10.97
N GLU A 239 -29.15 4.45 -10.21
CA GLU A 239 -30.53 4.30 -10.69
C GLU A 239 -30.82 2.98 -11.43
N ILE A 240 -29.96 1.98 -11.25
CA ILE A 240 -30.11 0.68 -11.89
C ILE A 240 -31.04 -0.17 -11.05
N ILE A 241 -32.22 -0.45 -11.59
CA ILE A 241 -33.11 -1.47 -11.05
C ILE A 241 -32.41 -2.81 -11.29
N CYS A 242 -31.88 -3.40 -10.21
CA CYS A 242 -31.31 -4.75 -10.21
C CYS A 242 -32.43 -5.76 -10.55
N ARG A 243 -32.73 -5.94 -11.84
CA ARG A 243 -33.75 -6.86 -12.31
C ARG A 243 -33.19 -8.27 -12.26
N SER A 244 -33.52 -8.93 -11.15
CA SER A 244 -33.47 -10.38 -10.91
C SER A 244 -32.09 -10.97 -10.56
N THR A 245 -32.20 -11.94 -9.67
CA THR A 245 -31.25 -12.86 -9.05
C THR A 245 -30.45 -13.76 -10.01
N ALA A 246 -30.24 -13.32 -11.26
CA ALA A 246 -29.59 -14.08 -12.33
C ALA A 246 -28.46 -13.30 -13.00
N CYS A 247 -27.64 -12.58 -12.21
CA CYS A 247 -26.37 -12.08 -12.72
C CYS A 247 -25.42 -13.27 -12.90
N ARG A 248 -25.28 -13.77 -14.14
CA ARG A 248 -24.39 -14.90 -14.48
C ARG A 248 -22.90 -14.60 -14.26
N SER A 249 -22.52 -13.36 -13.93
CA SER A 249 -21.17 -12.99 -13.50
C SER A 249 -20.96 -13.11 -11.99
N CYS A 250 -21.96 -13.61 -11.24
CA CYS A 250 -21.90 -13.88 -9.79
C CYS A 250 -21.76 -15.39 -9.48
N ARG A 251 -21.12 -16.15 -10.36
CA ARG A 251 -20.62 -17.51 -10.10
C ARG A 251 -19.11 -17.54 -10.23
#